data_AF-A0A3P1X0F8-F1
#
_entry.id   AF-A0A3P1X0F8-F1
#
_cell.length_a   1.000
_cell.length_b   1.000
_cell.length_c   1.000
_cell.angle_alpha   90.00
_cell.angle_beta   90.00
_cell.angle_gamma   90.00
#
_symmetry.space_group_name_H-M   'P 1'
#
loop_
_entity.id
_entity.type
_entity.pdbx_description
1 polymer ?
#
loop_
_entity_poly.entity_id
_entity_poly.type
_entity_poly.pdbx_seq_one_letter_code
_entity_poly.pdbx_strand_id
1 'polypeptide(L)'
;MLVFIDDGSTNIKLQWQESDGTIKQHISPNSFKREWAVSFGDKKVFNYTLNGEQYSFDPISPDAVVTTNIAWQYSDVNVVAVHHALLTSGLPVSEVDIVCTLPLTEY
;
A
#
# COMPACT_ATOMS: atom_id res chain seq x y z
N MET A 1 -12.97 3.60 -11.38
CA MET A 1 -11.76 3.25 -12.17
C MET A 1 -11.25 1.93 -11.64
N LEU A 2 -11.00 0.94 -12.50
CA LEU A 2 -10.57 -0.40 -12.07
C LEU A 2 -9.04 -0.46 -11.88
N VAL A 3 -8.60 -0.84 -10.67
CA VAL A 3 -7.19 -1.04 -10.32
C VAL A 3 -6.98 -2.47 -9.88
N PHE A 4 -6.04 -3.16 -10.53
CA PHE A 4 -5.58 -4.49 -10.13
C PHE A 4 -4.44 -4.34 -9.14
N ILE A 5 -4.52 -5.06 -8.02
CA ILE A 5 -3.63 -4.93 -6.88
C ILE A 5 -3.05 -6.30 -6.53
N ASP A 6 -1.72 -6.40 -6.59
CA ASP A 6 -0.97 -7.48 -5.95
C ASP A 6 -0.41 -6.92 -4.64
N ASP A 7 -1.05 -7.26 -3.53
CA ASP A 7 -0.84 -6.67 -2.21
C ASP A 7 0.12 -7.50 -1.35
N GLY A 8 1.10 -8.17 -1.96
CA GLY A 8 2.06 -9.02 -1.26
C GLY A 8 2.87 -8.29 -0.16
N SER A 9 3.34 -9.05 0.83
CA SER A 9 3.95 -8.51 2.07
C SER A 9 5.21 -7.69 1.88
N THR A 10 5.91 -7.79 0.76
CA THR A 10 7.09 -6.96 0.45
C THR A 10 6.76 -5.68 -0.31
N ASN A 11 5.81 -5.72 -1.24
CA ASN A 11 5.45 -4.59 -2.07
C ASN A 11 3.97 -4.68 -2.46
N ILE A 12 3.29 -3.55 -2.45
CA ILE A 12 2.03 -3.37 -3.15
C ILE A 12 2.34 -2.99 -4.60
N LYS A 13 1.77 -3.72 -5.55
CA LYS A 13 1.88 -3.41 -6.98
C LYS A 13 0.49 -3.12 -7.52
N LEU A 14 0.38 -1.98 -8.20
CA LEU A 14 -0.84 -1.53 -8.83
C LEU A 14 -0.69 -1.62 -10.35
N GLN A 15 -1.78 -1.97 -11.02
CA GLN A 15 -1.92 -1.81 -12.45
C GLN A 15 -3.31 -1.28 -12.79
N TRP A 16 -3.39 -0.32 -13.70
CA TRP A 16 -4.66 0.16 -14.26
C TRP A 16 -4.47 0.50 -15.74
N GLN A 17 -5.60 0.68 -16.43
CA GLN A 17 -5.63 1.09 -17.83
C GLN A 17 -6.22 2.50 -17.92
N GLU A 18 -5.51 3.39 -18.60
CA GLU A 18 -5.98 4.73 -18.92
C GLU A 18 -7.05 4.70 -20.02
N SER A 19 -7.80 5.78 -20.18
CA SER A 19 -8.85 5.87 -21.21
C SER A 19 -8.35 5.72 -22.64
N ASP A 20 -7.06 6.01 -22.89
CA ASP A 20 -6.40 5.84 -24.19
C ASP A 20 -5.91 4.40 -24.44
N GLY A 21 -6.12 3.51 -23.48
CA GLY A 21 -5.71 2.11 -23.52
C GLY A 21 -4.31 1.84 -22.95
N THR A 22 -3.56 2.87 -22.55
CA THR A 22 -2.22 2.73 -21.96
C THR A 22 -2.30 2.02 -20.61
N ILE A 23 -1.44 1.02 -20.42
CA ILE A 23 -1.29 0.35 -19.12
C ILE A 23 -0.30 1.14 -18.27
N LYS A 24 -0.71 1.46 -17.05
CA LYS A 24 0.13 2.11 -16.03
C LYS A 24 0.34 1.16 -14.86
N GLN A 25 1.49 1.32 -14.22
CA GLN A 25 1.90 0.51 -13.08
C GLN A 25 2.52 1.40 -12.01
N HIS A 26 2.34 1.01 -10.75
CA HIS A 26 2.97 1.65 -9.61
C HIS A 26 3.40 0.60 -8.60
N ILE A 27 4.59 0.75 -8.01
CA ILE A 27 5.10 -0.17 -7.00
C ILE A 27 5.41 0.64 -5.74
N SER A 28 4.85 0.21 -4.62
CA SER A 28 5.09 0.79 -3.31
C SER A 28 5.67 -0.26 -2.37
N PRO A 29 6.82 -0.02 -1.72
CA PRO A 29 7.38 -0.97 -0.77
C PRO A 29 6.54 -1.01 0.51
N ASN A 30 6.47 -2.18 1.17
CA ASN A 30 5.86 -2.27 2.49
C ASN A 30 6.89 -1.98 3.56
N SER A 31 6.91 -0.73 4.00
CA SER A 31 7.90 -0.21 4.95
C SER A 31 7.23 0.60 6.05
N PHE A 32 6.14 0.04 6.59
CA PHE A 32 5.34 0.68 7.63
C PHE A 32 5.86 0.32 9.01
N LYS A 33 6.06 1.36 9.83
CA LYS A 33 6.22 1.20 11.28
C LYS A 33 4.94 1.60 11.99
N ARG A 34 4.69 0.95 13.12
CA ARG A 34 3.73 1.45 14.11
C ARG A 34 4.34 2.67 14.79
N GLU A 35 3.49 3.59 15.24
CA GLU A 35 3.83 4.92 15.79
C GLU A 35 4.07 6.01 14.74
N TRP A 36 3.89 7.27 15.16
CA TRP A 36 4.14 8.43 14.31
C TRP A 36 5.64 8.68 14.07
N ALA A 37 5.99 8.80 12.79
CA ALA A 37 7.21 9.44 12.37
C ALA A 37 7.06 10.97 12.45
N VAL A 38 8.05 11.60 13.06
CA VAL A 38 8.28 13.04 12.95
C VAL A 38 9.13 13.32 11.71
N SER A 39 8.80 14.37 10.97
CA SER A 39 9.63 14.79 9.84
C SER A 39 10.95 15.35 10.34
N PHE A 40 12.06 14.84 9.81
CA PHE A 40 13.36 15.49 9.91
C PHE A 40 13.67 16.16 8.56
N GLY A 41 13.61 17.49 8.52
CA GLY A 41 13.84 18.31 7.32
C GLY A 41 12.66 18.35 6.34
N ASP A 42 12.96 18.59 5.06
CA ASP A 42 11.95 18.80 3.99
C ASP A 42 11.37 17.49 3.40
N LYS A 43 11.65 16.32 4.00
CA LYS A 43 11.11 15.06 3.50
C LYS A 43 9.62 14.95 3.79
N LYS A 44 8.84 14.60 2.77
CA LYS A 44 7.42 14.32 2.94
C LYS A 44 7.24 13.09 3.81
N VAL A 45 6.56 13.25 4.93
CA VAL A 45 6.17 12.16 5.83
C VAL A 45 4.73 11.76 5.54
N PHE A 46 4.48 10.45 5.52
CA PHE A 46 3.14 9.91 5.40
C PHE A 46 2.77 9.19 6.71
N ASN A 47 1.85 9.79 7.45
CA ASN A 47 1.29 9.25 8.69
C ASN A 47 -0.18 8.89 8.47
N TYR A 48 -0.59 7.76 9.02
CA TYR A 48 -1.92 7.18 8.86
C TYR A 48 -2.48 6.80 10.23
N THR A 49 -3.80 6.83 10.33
CA THR A 49 -4.54 6.32 11.49
C THR A 49 -5.59 5.34 11.02
N LEU A 50 -5.63 4.15 11.61
CA LEU A 50 -6.64 3.14 11.34
C LEU A 50 -6.97 2.44 12.66
N ASN A 51 -8.25 2.28 12.97
CA ASN A 51 -8.73 1.59 14.18
C ASN A 51 -8.12 2.08 15.52
N GLY A 52 -7.73 3.35 15.60
CA GLY A 52 -7.09 3.94 16.78
C GLY A 52 -5.58 3.69 16.90
N GLU A 53 -4.99 2.90 15.99
CA GLU A 53 -3.54 2.77 15.86
C GLU A 53 -2.95 3.78 14.86
N GLN A 54 -1.65 4.04 15.03
CA GLN A 54 -0.87 4.98 14.24
C GLN A 54 0.17 4.23 13.41
N TYR A 55 0.26 4.60 12.14
CA TYR A 55 1.21 4.01 11.19
C TYR A 55 1.97 5.11 10.45
N SER A 56 3.24 4.85 10.16
CA SER A 56 4.06 5.76 9.37
C SER A 56 4.82 5.00 8.30
N PHE A 57 4.82 5.56 7.10
CA PHE A 57 5.63 5.04 5.99
C PHE A 57 7.08 5.52 6.14
N ASP A 58 8.02 4.58 6.09
CA ASP A 58 9.46 4.84 6.17
C ASP A 58 10.19 4.29 4.93
N PRO A 59 10.53 5.11 3.93
CA PRO A 59 11.17 4.61 2.72
C PRO A 59 12.63 4.14 2.92
N ILE A 60 13.22 4.35 4.11
CA ILE A 60 14.64 4.12 4.38
C ILE A 60 14.85 2.87 5.25
N SER A 61 13.90 2.57 6.14
CA SER A 61 13.96 1.41 7.04
C SER A 61 12.95 0.35 6.62
N PRO A 62 13.27 -0.50 5.63
CA PRO A 62 12.48 -1.68 5.33
C PRO A 62 12.70 -2.71 6.43
N ASP A 63 12.09 -2.50 7.59
CA ASP A 63 11.62 -3.62 8.39
C ASP A 63 10.44 -4.24 7.63
N ALA A 64 10.73 -4.74 6.44
CA ALA A 64 9.77 -5.47 5.63
C ALA A 64 9.27 -6.57 6.53
N VAL A 65 7.96 -6.59 6.78
CA VAL A 65 7.39 -7.55 7.72
C VAL A 65 7.61 -8.93 7.09
N VAL A 66 8.62 -9.67 7.58
CA VAL A 66 8.92 -11.01 7.11
C VAL A 66 7.83 -11.92 7.66
N THR A 67 6.68 -11.91 7.00
CA THR A 67 5.59 -12.84 7.26
C THR A 67 5.28 -13.58 5.98
N THR A 68 5.30 -14.90 6.08
CA THR A 68 4.96 -15.85 5.02
C THR A 68 3.50 -16.28 5.11
N ASN A 69 2.63 -15.51 5.75
CA ASN A 69 1.39 -16.07 6.26
C ASN A 69 0.22 -15.11 6.07
N ILE A 70 -0.93 -15.69 5.72
CA ILE A 70 -2.27 -15.11 5.53
C ILE A 70 -2.57 -13.90 6.44
N ALA A 71 -2.02 -13.89 7.66
CA ALA A 71 -2.02 -12.77 8.59
C ALA A 71 -1.69 -11.41 7.95
N TRP A 72 -0.80 -11.34 6.96
CA TRP A 72 -0.52 -10.08 6.26
C TRP A 72 -1.75 -9.54 5.52
N GLN A 73 -2.44 -10.37 4.72
CA GLN A 73 -3.58 -9.95 3.89
C GLN A 73 -4.75 -9.43 4.74
N TYR A 74 -4.91 -9.97 5.94
CA TYR A 74 -5.96 -9.56 6.88
C TYR A 74 -5.50 -8.51 7.89
N SER A 75 -4.29 -7.98 7.75
CA SER A 75 -3.76 -6.99 8.69
C SER A 75 -4.22 -5.58 8.34
N ASP A 76 -4.43 -4.75 9.36
CA ASP A 76 -4.64 -3.30 9.22
C ASP A 76 -3.47 -2.62 8.49
N VAL A 77 -2.25 -3.17 8.61
CA VAL A 77 -1.06 -2.66 7.92
C VAL A 77 -1.18 -2.84 6.41
N ASN A 78 -1.74 -3.96 5.94
CA ASN A 78 -2.00 -4.17 4.51
C ASN A 78 -2.98 -3.12 3.96
N VAL A 79 -4.07 -2.84 4.67
CA VAL A 79 -5.05 -1.79 4.28
C VAL A 79 -4.37 -0.43 4.14
N VAL A 80 -3.54 -0.07 5.12
CA VAL A 80 -2.77 1.18 5.09
C VAL A 80 -1.77 1.19 3.93
N ALA A 81 -1.10 0.06 3.65
CA ALA A 81 -0.15 -0.07 2.55
C ALA A 81 -0.81 0.07 1.18
N VAL A 82 -1.96 -0.58 0.96
CA VAL A 82 -2.75 -0.44 -0.26
C VAL A 82 -3.21 1.00 -0.46
N HIS A 83 -3.71 1.63 0.61
CA HIS A 83 -4.09 3.04 0.57
C HIS A 83 -2.91 3.96 0.23
N HIS A 84 -1.74 3.73 0.82
CA HIS A 84 -0.53 4.49 0.52
C HIS A 84 -0.07 4.29 -0.93
N ALA A 85 -0.14 3.07 -1.47
CA ALA A 85 0.17 2.81 -2.87
C ALA A 85 -0.79 3.58 -3.79
N LEU A 86 -2.09 3.56 -3.52
CA LEU A 86 -3.09 4.33 -4.29
C LEU A 86 -2.80 5.84 -4.22
N LEU A 87 -2.53 6.37 -3.03
CA LEU A 87 -2.22 7.78 -2.80
C LEU A 87 -0.95 8.24 -3.53
N THR A 88 0.05 7.37 -3.64
CA THR A 88 1.36 7.69 -4.25
C THR A 88 1.45 7.33 -5.72
N SER A 89 0.43 6.67 -6.29
CA SER A 89 0.40 6.23 -7.69
C SER A 89 0.30 7.35 -8.72
N GLY A 90 -0.07 8.56 -8.28
CA GLY A 90 -0.38 9.68 -9.17
C GLY A 90 -1.78 9.63 -9.78
N LEU A 91 -2.58 8.61 -9.43
CA LEU A 91 -4.00 8.57 -9.78
C LEU A 91 -4.76 9.77 -9.16
N PRO A 92 -5.71 10.38 -9.88
CA PRO A 92 -6.58 11.40 -9.32
C PRO A 92 -7.36 10.86 -8.12
N VAL A 93 -7.44 11.64 -7.05
CA VAL A 93 -8.23 11.29 -5.86
C VAL A 93 -9.70 11.15 -6.26
N SER A 94 -10.18 9.91 -6.24
CA SER A 94 -11.52 9.53 -6.70
C SER A 94 -11.90 8.15 -6.16
N GLU A 95 -13.16 7.75 -6.36
CA GLU A 95 -13.58 6.37 -6.10
C GLU A 95 -12.92 5.41 -7.10
N VAL A 96 -12.38 4.32 -6.56
CA VAL A 96 -11.72 3.27 -7.34
C VAL A 96 -12.35 1.91 -7.03
N ASP A 97 -12.53 1.14 -8.09
CA ASP A 97 -12.89 -0.28 -8.00
C ASP A 97 -11.58 -1.05 -7.93
N ILE A 98 -11.44 -1.96 -6.96
CA ILE A 98 -10.21 -2.73 -6.78
C ILE A 98 -10.44 -4.21 -7.00
N VAL A 99 -9.45 -4.87 -7.61
CA VAL A 99 -9.36 -6.32 -7.70
C VAL A 99 -8.02 -6.73 -7.09
N CYS A 100 -8.07 -7.47 -5.98
CA CYS A 100 -6.88 -7.90 -5.26
C CYS A 100 -6.57 -9.38 -5.50
N THR A 101 -5.30 -9.75 -5.43
CA THR A 101 -4.88 -11.15 -5.34
C THR A 101 -5.07 -11.68 -3.91
N LEU A 102 -5.32 -12.97 -3.79
CA LEU A 102 -5.34 -13.66 -2.50
C LEU A 102 -4.38 -14.86 -2.54
N PRO A 103 -3.78 -15.23 -1.39
CA PRO A 103 -3.08 -16.50 -1.26
C PRO A 103 -3.99 -17.65 -1.69
N LEU A 104 -3.41 -18.68 -2.34
CA LEU A 104 -4.18 -19.82 -2.85
C LEU A 104 -5.01 -20.52 -1.75
N THR A 105 -4.58 -20.44 -0.49
CA THR A 105 -5.30 -21.03 0.65
C THR A 105 -6.61 -20.32 0.98
N GLU A 106 -6.83 -19.11 0.48
CA GLU A 106 -8.03 -18.29 0.73
C GLU A 106 -9.03 -18.32 -0.44
N TYR A 107 -8.79 -19.16 -1.46
CA TYR A 107 -9.67 -19.35 -2.63
C TYR A 107 -10.36 -20.72 -2.57
#